data_AF-A0A3D0NF40-F1
#
_entry.id   AF-A0A3D0NF40-F1
#
_cell.length_a   1.000
_cell.length_b   1.000
_cell.length_c   1.000
_cell.angle_alpha   90.00
_cell.angle_beta   90.00
_cell.angle_gamma   90.00
#
_symmetry.space_group_name_H-M   'P 1'
#
loop_
_entity.id
_entity.type
_entity.pdbx_description
1 polymer ?
#
loop_
_entity_poly.entity_id
_entity_poly.type
_entity_poly.pdbx_seq_one_letter_code
_entity_poly.pdbx_strand_id
1 'polypeptide(L)'
;MSYDDEIDDYYVEEWSEPDIWDDDPTDMLSCPECGEEVYEFADLCPHCGMFITPSAAAYNPWQGRPLWWLALAVIGIMGFLLSLELLF
;
A
#
# COMPACT_ATOMS: atom_id res chain seq x y z
N MET A 1 -17.02 45.72 58.32
CA MET A 1 -16.63 45.33 56.96
C MET A 1 -15.12 45.18 56.96
N SER A 2 -14.62 43.96 57.16
CA SER A 2 -13.28 43.54 56.72
C SER A 2 -13.53 42.36 55.79
N TYR A 3 -13.11 42.50 54.54
CA TYR A 3 -13.12 41.42 53.57
C TYR A 3 -11.84 40.62 53.83
N ASP A 4 -11.98 39.38 54.31
CA ASP A 4 -10.89 38.40 54.32
C ASP A 4 -10.85 37.74 52.94
N ASP A 5 -9.78 38.05 52.22
CA ASP A 5 -9.36 37.39 50.98
C ASP A 5 -8.86 35.97 51.29
N GLU A 6 -9.73 34.97 51.16
CA GLU A 6 -9.33 33.56 51.07
C GLU A 6 -9.75 33.01 49.70
N ILE A 7 -9.04 33.46 48.66
CA ILE A 7 -9.00 32.79 47.35
C ILE A 7 -7.62 32.12 47.26
N ASP A 8 -7.48 30.92 47.80
CA ASP A 8 -6.37 30.04 47.41
C ASP A 8 -6.66 28.59 47.78
N ASP A 9 -7.41 27.88 46.93
CA ASP A 9 -7.20 26.44 46.72
C ASP A 9 -8.00 25.93 45.51
N TYR A 10 -7.98 26.68 44.41
CA TYR A 10 -8.28 26.09 43.09
C TYR A 10 -7.00 25.39 42.62
N TYR A 11 -6.62 24.32 43.33
CA TYR A 11 -5.59 23.40 42.88
C TYR A 11 -6.15 22.72 41.63
N VAL A 12 -5.82 23.31 40.48
CA VAL A 12 -6.01 22.76 39.15
C VAL A 12 -5.42 21.36 39.19
N GLU A 13 -6.26 20.34 39.04
CA GLU A 13 -5.80 18.97 38.91
C GLU A 13 -4.73 18.94 37.81
N GLU A 14 -3.51 18.57 38.21
CA GLU A 14 -2.36 18.39 37.33
C GLU A 14 -2.57 17.15 36.48
N TRP A 15 -3.54 17.23 35.57
CA TRP A 15 -3.65 16.36 34.41
C TRP A 15 -2.67 16.88 33.37
N SER A 16 -1.38 16.71 33.62
CA SER A 16 -0.45 16.50 32.51
C SER A 16 -0.50 15.02 32.19
N GLU A 17 -1.57 14.62 31.50
CA GLU A 17 -1.55 13.38 30.72
C GLU A 17 -0.34 13.52 29.79
N PRO A 18 0.68 12.66 29.87
CA PRO A 18 1.74 12.71 28.87
C PRO A 18 1.05 12.50 27.53
N ASP A 19 1.15 13.50 26.65
CA ASP A 19 0.77 13.38 25.25
C ASP A 19 1.59 12.21 24.68
N ILE A 20 1.05 11.00 24.77
CA ILE A 20 1.49 9.86 24.00
C ILE A 20 1.07 10.26 22.59
N TRP A 21 1.98 10.97 21.92
CA TRP A 21 1.97 11.07 20.48
C TRP A 21 2.08 9.63 20.01
N ASP A 22 0.94 9.04 19.67
CA ASP A 22 0.86 7.81 18.91
C ASP A 22 1.67 8.08 17.65
N ASP A 23 2.94 7.69 17.68
CA ASP A 23 3.83 7.58 16.53
C ASP A 23 3.31 6.40 15.72
N ASP A 24 2.09 6.57 15.18
CA ASP A 24 1.46 5.63 14.29
C ASP A 24 2.41 5.50 13.10
N PRO A 25 3.04 4.32 12.89
CA PRO A 25 3.99 4.16 11.83
C PRO A 25 3.23 4.43 10.55
N THR A 26 3.53 5.57 9.92
CA THR A 26 2.80 5.95 8.72
C THR A 26 3.15 4.94 7.65
N ASP A 27 2.23 4.02 7.36
CA ASP A 27 2.48 2.93 6.45
C ASP A 27 2.78 3.51 5.05
N MET A 28 4.00 3.25 4.59
CA MET A 28 4.48 3.64 3.28
C MET A 28 4.46 2.40 2.37
N LEU A 29 4.02 2.59 1.14
CA LEU A 29 4.05 1.55 0.11
C LEU A 29 4.93 2.00 -1.06
N SER A 30 5.48 1.03 -1.80
CA SER A 30 6.22 1.35 -3.02
C SER A 30 5.27 1.56 -4.19
N CYS A 31 5.46 2.66 -4.92
CA CYS A 31 4.68 2.96 -6.11
C CYS A 31 4.84 1.83 -7.15
N PRO A 32 3.74 1.25 -7.69
CA PRO A 32 3.81 0.15 -8.65
C PRO A 32 4.41 0.53 -10.01
N GLU A 33 4.45 1.83 -10.34
CA GLU A 33 4.95 2.33 -11.63
C GLU A 33 6.43 2.75 -11.57
N CYS A 34 6.87 3.43 -10.50
CA CYS A 34 8.24 3.95 -10.39
C CYS A 34 9.09 3.29 -9.30
N GLY A 35 8.47 2.56 -8.37
CA GLY A 35 9.15 1.88 -7.26
C GLY A 35 9.49 2.76 -6.05
N GLU A 36 9.23 4.07 -6.12
CA GLU A 36 9.52 5.00 -5.03
C GLU A 36 8.53 4.86 -3.86
N GLU A 37 8.98 5.15 -2.64
CA GLU A 37 8.15 5.11 -1.44
C GLU A 37 7.12 6.25 -1.44
N VAL A 38 5.86 5.89 -1.20
CA VAL A 38 4.73 6.80 -1.17
C VAL A 38 3.81 6.44 0.00
N TYR A 39 3.12 7.44 0.55
CA TYR A 39 2.12 7.22 1.59
C TYR A 39 0.99 6.32 1.07
N GLU A 40 0.52 5.40 1.91
CA GLU A 40 -0.49 4.43 1.47
C GLU A 40 -1.82 5.03 1.01
N PHE A 41 -2.17 6.20 1.54
CA PHE A 41 -3.38 6.94 1.20
C PHE A 41 -3.19 7.94 0.06
N ALA A 42 -2.02 7.96 -0.58
CA ALA A 42 -1.79 8.84 -1.73
C ALA A 42 -2.53 8.30 -2.96
N ASP A 43 -3.47 9.08 -3.50
CA ASP A 43 -4.13 8.73 -4.78
C ASP A 43 -3.19 8.85 -5.98
N LEU A 44 -2.21 9.75 -5.89
CA LEU A 44 -1.26 10.08 -6.96
C LEU A 44 0.17 10.07 -6.43
N CYS A 45 1.08 9.41 -7.14
CA CYS A 45 2.48 9.39 -6.78
C CYS A 45 3.13 10.77 -7.06
N PRO A 46 3.77 11.42 -6.06
CA PRO A 46 4.43 12.72 -6.25
C PRO A 46 5.72 12.64 -7.08
N HIS A 47 6.30 11.46 -7.23
CA HIS A 47 7.56 11.27 -7.96
C HIS A 47 7.35 11.09 -9.46
N CYS A 48 6.33 10.31 -9.88
CA CYS A 48 6.06 10.04 -11.29
C CYS A 48 4.77 10.67 -11.83
N GLY A 49 3.87 11.16 -10.96
CA GLY A 49 2.60 11.76 -11.35
C GLY A 49 1.54 10.76 -11.83
N MET A 50 1.75 9.45 -11.62
CA MET A 50 0.78 8.41 -11.97
C MET A 50 -0.15 8.10 -10.80
N PHE A 51 -1.38 7.68 -11.11
CA PHE A 51 -2.34 7.24 -10.09
C PHE A 51 -1.88 5.93 -9.44
N ILE A 52 -1.91 5.89 -8.11
CA ILE A 52 -1.66 4.69 -7.31
C ILE A 52 -2.95 3.87 -7.32
N THR A 53 -3.25 3.32 -8.49
CA THR A 53 -4.21 2.22 -8.56
C THR A 53 -3.49 0.93 -8.17
N PRO A 54 -4.20 -0.10 -7.68
CA PRO A 54 -3.70 -1.47 -7.71
C PRO A 54 -3.52 -1.87 -9.18
N SER A 55 -2.45 -1.33 -9.77
CA SER A 55 -2.14 -1.32 -11.18
C SER A 55 -1.27 -2.51 -11.45
N ALA A 56 -1.52 -3.10 -12.61
CA ALA A 56 -0.65 -3.93 -13.42
C ALA A 56 0.21 -5.06 -12.83
N ALA A 57 0.96 -4.82 -11.77
CA ALA A 57 1.69 -5.82 -11.02
C ALA A 57 0.76 -6.95 -10.50
N ALA A 58 -0.47 -6.62 -10.08
CA ALA A 58 -1.46 -7.62 -9.67
C ALA A 58 -1.97 -8.50 -10.83
N TYR A 59 -2.01 -7.97 -12.07
CA TYR A 59 -2.37 -8.78 -13.22
C TYR A 59 -1.18 -9.51 -13.83
N ASN A 60 0.07 -9.12 -13.56
CA ASN A 60 1.26 -9.70 -14.16
C ASN A 60 1.30 -11.23 -13.91
N PRO A 61 0.86 -12.07 -14.88
CA PRO A 61 0.71 -13.50 -14.63
C PRO A 61 2.08 -14.22 -14.51
N TRP A 62 3.16 -13.47 -14.70
CA TRP A 62 4.55 -13.94 -14.73
C TRP A 62 5.24 -13.92 -13.36
N GLN A 63 4.67 -13.28 -12.32
CA GLN A 63 5.32 -13.11 -11.00
C GLN A 63 5.14 -14.28 -10.02
N GLY A 64 4.98 -15.52 -10.50
CA GLY A 64 4.87 -16.67 -9.58
C GLY A 64 4.57 -18.03 -10.18
N ARG A 65 4.57 -18.19 -11.51
CA ARG A 65 4.30 -19.50 -12.13
C ARG A 65 5.60 -20.24 -12.43
N PRO A 66 5.72 -21.53 -12.08
CA PRO A 66 6.91 -22.31 -12.37
C PRO A 66 7.09 -22.49 -13.89
N LEU A 67 8.33 -22.46 -14.38
CA LEU A 67 8.66 -22.48 -15.82
C LEU A 67 8.03 -23.65 -16.59
N TRP A 68 7.78 -24.79 -15.93
CA TRP A 68 7.11 -25.93 -16.57
C TRP A 68 5.67 -25.61 -17.00
N TRP A 69 4.97 -24.72 -16.28
CA TRP A 69 3.60 -24.35 -16.61
C TRP A 69 3.53 -23.52 -17.89
N LEU A 70 4.52 -22.65 -18.10
CA LEU A 70 4.70 -21.93 -19.37
C LEU A 70 5.03 -22.91 -20.52
N ALA A 71 5.88 -23.90 -20.28
CA ALA A 71 6.21 -24.91 -21.27
C ALA A 71 4.95 -25.71 -21.69
N LEU A 72 4.10 -26.12 -20.75
CA LEU A 72 2.86 -26.83 -21.07
C LEU A 72 1.88 -25.99 -21.89
N ALA A 73 1.75 -24.70 -21.57
CA ALA A 73 0.90 -23.78 -22.35
C ALA A 73 1.39 -23.68 -23.80
N VAL A 74 2.70 -23.50 -24.00
CA VAL A 74 3.31 -23.43 -25.33
C VAL A 74 3.16 -24.76 -26.10
N ILE A 75 3.39 -25.90 -25.44
CA ILE A 75 3.22 -27.24 -26.05
C ILE A 75 1.78 -27.45 -26.50
N GLY A 76 0.79 -27.06 -25.69
CA GLY A 76 -0.63 -27.16 -26.05
C GLY A 76 -0.98 -26.32 -27.28
N ILE A 77 -0.51 -25.06 -27.33
CA ILE A 77 -0.74 -24.17 -28.48
C ILE A 77 -0.06 -24.73 -29.73
N MET A 78 1.22 -25.14 -29.63
CA MET A 78 1.96 -25.73 -30.74
C MET A 78 1.29 -27.01 -31.25
N GLY A 79 0.86 -27.90 -30.36
CA GLY A 79 0.15 -29.14 -30.74
C GLY A 79 -1.17 -28.86 -31.45
N PHE A 80 -1.92 -27.85 -30.99
CA PHE A 80 -3.17 -27.45 -31.64
C PHE A 80 -2.91 -26.90 -33.05
N LEU A 81 -1.94 -26.00 -33.21
CA LEU A 81 -1.58 -25.45 -34.53
C LEU A 81 -1.11 -26.55 -35.50
N LEU A 82 -0.22 -27.44 -35.06
CA LEU A 82 0.24 -28.58 -35.87
C LEU A 82 -0.92 -29.51 -36.26
N SER A 83 -1.90 -29.72 -35.37
CA SER A 83 -3.07 -30.52 -35.70
C SER A 83 -3.93 -29.89 -36.78
N LEU A 84 -4.04 -28.56 -36.81
CA LEU A 84 -4.78 -27.84 -37.84
C LEU A 84 -4.04 -27.86 -39.18
N GLU A 85 -2.72 -27.71 -39.16
CA GLU A 85 -1.89 -27.78 -40.38
C GLU A 85 -1.88 -29.17 -41.02
N LEU A 86 -2.00 -30.24 -40.23
CA LEU A 86 -2.08 -31.62 -40.73
C LEU A 86 -3.49 -32.03 -41.19
N LEU A 87 -4.51 -31.24 -40.84
CA LEU A 87 -5.90 -31.48 -41.22
C LEU A 87 -6.27 -30.79 -42.53
N PHE A 88 -5.51 -29.77 -42.93
CA PHE A 88 -5.64 -29.04 -44.20
C PHE A 88 -4.72 -29.61 -45.28
#